data_AF-A0A4W5QZC3-F1
#
_entry.id   AF-A0A4W5QZC3-F1
#
_cell.length_a   1.000
_cell.length_b   1.000
_cell.length_c   1.000
_cell.angle_alpha   90.00
_cell.angle_beta   90.00
_cell.angle_gamma   90.00
#
_symmetry.space_group_name_H-M   'P 1'
#
loop_
_entity.id
_entity.type
_entity.pdbx_description
1 polymer ?
#
loop_
_entity_poly.entity_id
_entity_poly.type
_entity_poly.pdbx_seq_one_letter_code
_entity_poly.pdbx_strand_id
1 'polypeptide(L)'
;MYLITTPGGVNIQWYHSTGIMVLQYTAPSNTSAPTRGLCGCCDGNPADDLKLPNGTVVREVADLGLFLQAWRVHTSEDTEHTRRIGDNCTTGDCSTCLSMLRQRPFTPCHSKVSPEQFCDVMWAGDLHYKAHQCDFLAAYVAVCYTYQVCINWRRHNFCPLRCPSGREYQACVSTCTTRTCQNREFYEETTCSHIREECVCRSGTILHRADSTYCVTEEQCVCTDNEGSPRAPGE
;
A
#
# COMPACT_ATOMS: atom_id res chain seq x y z
N MET A 1 0.71 2.89 5.92
CA MET A 1 0.67 3.44 4.54
C MET A 1 0.73 4.95 4.66
N TYR A 2 1.48 5.63 3.81
CA TYR A 2 1.48 7.09 3.77
C TYR A 2 0.49 7.56 2.71
N LEU A 3 -0.28 8.59 3.02
CA LEU A 3 -1.13 9.28 2.05
C LEU A 3 -0.54 10.67 1.84
N ILE A 4 -0.17 10.97 0.61
CA ILE A 4 0.43 12.25 0.23
C ILE A 4 -0.46 12.87 -0.84
N THR A 5 -1.02 14.03 -0.56
CA THR A 5 -1.77 14.83 -1.53
C THR A 5 -0.90 16.00 -1.96
N THR A 6 -0.66 16.10 -3.26
CA THR A 6 0.15 17.19 -3.83
C THR A 6 -0.75 18.36 -4.24
N PRO A 7 -0.25 19.62 -4.22
CA PRO A 7 -0.98 20.77 -4.76
C PRO A 7 -1.35 20.61 -6.25
N GLY A 8 -0.63 19.76 -6.98
CA GLY A 8 -0.90 19.41 -8.37
C GLY A 8 -2.05 18.42 -8.57
N GLY A 9 -2.76 18.02 -7.51
CA GLY A 9 -3.90 17.10 -7.61
C GLY A 9 -3.53 15.63 -7.78
N VAL A 10 -2.34 15.24 -7.33
CA VAL A 10 -1.91 13.83 -7.28
C VAL A 10 -2.01 13.32 -5.85
N ASN A 11 -2.77 12.24 -5.65
CA ASN A 11 -2.83 11.47 -4.42
C ASN A 11 -1.92 10.25 -4.55
N ILE A 12 -1.00 10.10 -3.61
CA ILE A 12 -0.03 9.01 -3.55
C ILE A 12 -0.32 8.19 -2.30
N GLN A 13 -0.70 6.93 -2.48
CA GLN A 13 -0.79 5.96 -1.39
C GLN A 13 0.46 5.08 -1.43
N TRP A 14 1.30 5.19 -0.41
CA TRP A 14 2.53 4.43 -0.32
C TRP A 14 2.47 3.39 0.80
N TYR A 15 2.43 2.13 0.41
CA TYR A 15 2.45 0.97 1.30
C TYR A 15 3.90 0.56 1.57
N HIS A 16 4.61 1.37 2.37
CA HIS A 16 6.04 1.25 2.62
C HIS A 16 6.56 -0.18 2.89
N SER A 17 5.80 -1.01 3.61
CA SER A 17 6.16 -2.40 3.92
C SER A 17 6.15 -3.34 2.72
N THR A 18 5.42 -3.01 1.65
CA THR A 18 5.26 -3.84 0.45
C THR A 18 5.92 -3.23 -0.80
N GLY A 19 6.33 -1.97 -0.71
CA GLY A 19 6.80 -1.18 -1.84
C GLY A 19 5.70 -0.74 -2.82
N ILE A 20 4.43 -1.12 -2.61
CA ILE A 20 3.34 -0.70 -3.49
C ILE A 20 3.10 0.80 -3.36
N MET A 21 3.04 1.47 -4.51
CA MET A 21 2.66 2.85 -4.65
C MET A 21 1.46 2.94 -5.59
N VAL A 22 0.39 3.58 -5.13
CA VAL A 22 -0.81 3.83 -5.93
C VAL A 22 -0.89 5.33 -6.19
N LEU A 23 -0.88 5.70 -7.46
CA LEU A 23 -1.01 7.08 -7.92
C LEU A 23 -2.43 7.30 -8.42
N GLN A 24 -3.12 8.29 -7.85
CA GLN A 24 -4.46 8.68 -8.27
C GLN A 24 -4.49 10.17 -8.57
N TYR A 25 -4.92 10.52 -9.78
CA TYR A 25 -5.04 11.91 -10.23
C TYR A 25 -6.48 12.40 -9.98
N THR A 26 -6.63 13.52 -9.27
CA THR A 26 -7.93 14.14 -8.97
C THR A 26 -8.16 15.38 -9.82
N ALA A 27 -9.37 15.54 -10.37
CA ALA A 27 -9.79 16.76 -11.03
C ALA A 27 -9.74 17.97 -10.06
N PRO A 28 -9.40 19.20 -10.51
CA PRO A 28 -9.33 19.68 -11.89
C PRO A 28 -7.95 19.56 -12.53
N SER A 29 -7.02 18.81 -11.91
CA SER A 29 -5.76 18.51 -12.60
C SER A 29 -6.11 17.85 -13.91
N ASN A 30 -5.75 18.50 -15.01
CA ASN A 30 -6.05 18.07 -16.36
C ASN A 30 -5.79 16.57 -16.45
N THR A 31 -6.84 15.75 -16.60
CA THR A 31 -6.73 14.34 -16.99
C THR A 31 -6.03 14.15 -18.34
N SER A 32 -5.63 15.27 -18.97
CA SER A 32 -4.82 15.41 -20.17
C SER A 32 -3.36 15.79 -19.92
N ALA A 33 -2.86 15.84 -18.67
CA ALA A 33 -1.42 15.99 -18.43
C ALA A 33 -0.73 14.67 -18.82
N PRO A 34 0.05 14.62 -19.92
CA PRO A 34 0.62 13.38 -20.39
C PRO A 34 1.67 12.90 -19.40
N THR A 35 1.46 11.73 -18.81
CA THR A 35 2.48 11.06 -18.01
C THR A 35 3.54 10.46 -18.93
N ARG A 36 4.72 10.21 -18.38
CA ARG A 36 5.76 9.40 -19.03
C ARG A 36 6.52 8.67 -17.95
N GLY A 37 6.92 7.44 -18.22
CA GLY A 37 7.68 6.62 -17.28
C GLY A 37 7.25 5.17 -17.32
N LEU A 38 7.59 4.44 -16.25
CA LEU A 38 7.25 3.03 -16.10
C LEU A 38 5.75 2.75 -16.00
N CYS A 39 4.93 3.75 -15.67
CA CYS A 39 3.47 3.64 -15.59
C CYS A 39 2.75 4.07 -16.89
N GLY A 40 3.48 4.29 -17.98
CA GLY A 40 2.90 4.64 -19.28
C GLY A 40 2.57 6.13 -19.43
N CYS A 41 1.70 6.43 -20.41
CA CYS A 41 1.33 7.80 -20.79
C CYS A 41 -0.10 8.24 -20.42
N CYS A 42 -0.85 7.37 -19.74
CA CYS A 42 -2.18 7.66 -19.17
C CYS A 42 -3.18 8.29 -20.18
N ASP A 43 -3.07 7.96 -21.46
CA ASP A 43 -4.00 8.40 -22.51
C ASP A 43 -5.16 7.41 -22.75
N GLY A 44 -5.20 6.33 -21.95
CA GLY A 44 -6.21 5.29 -22.02
C GLY A 44 -5.92 4.22 -23.08
N ASN A 45 -4.78 4.29 -23.76
CA ASN A 45 -4.36 3.29 -24.74
C ASN A 45 -3.25 2.39 -24.18
N PRO A 46 -3.53 1.14 -23.78
CA PRO A 46 -2.50 0.25 -23.24
C PRO A 46 -1.45 -0.17 -24.29
N ALA A 47 -1.72 0.01 -25.58
CA ALA A 47 -0.83 -0.44 -26.66
C ALA A 47 0.46 0.40 -26.79
N ASP A 48 0.51 1.59 -26.19
CA ASP A 48 1.67 2.46 -26.21
C ASP A 48 2.17 2.88 -24.82
N ASP A 49 1.77 2.17 -23.77
CA ASP A 49 2.28 2.40 -22.41
C ASP A 49 3.76 2.04 -22.25
N LEU A 50 4.27 1.07 -23.04
CA LEU A 50 5.70 0.72 -23.05
C LEU A 50 6.52 1.68 -23.94
N LYS A 51 6.31 2.99 -23.76
CA LYS A 51 7.00 4.06 -24.52
C LYS A 51 8.32 4.44 -23.85
N LEU A 52 9.40 4.35 -24.61
CA LEU A 52 10.73 4.80 -24.19
C LEU A 52 10.78 6.34 -24.07
N PRO A 53 11.79 6.90 -23.37
CA PRO A 53 11.97 8.36 -23.29
C PRO A 53 12.09 9.06 -24.66
N ASN A 54 12.59 8.35 -25.68
CA ASN A 54 12.71 8.86 -27.05
C ASN A 54 11.40 8.77 -27.88
N GLY A 55 10.31 8.26 -27.29
CA GLY A 55 9.00 8.12 -27.94
C GLY A 55 8.76 6.80 -28.67
N THR A 56 9.75 5.92 -28.76
CA THR A 56 9.60 4.59 -29.40
C THR A 56 8.79 3.67 -28.50
N VAL A 57 7.85 2.91 -29.07
CA VAL A 57 7.02 1.94 -28.34
C VAL A 57 7.63 0.55 -28.44
N VAL A 58 7.90 -0.07 -27.29
CA VAL A 58 8.33 -1.46 -27.17
C VAL A 58 7.11 -2.37 -27.27
N ARG A 59 7.17 -3.40 -28.12
CA ARG A 59 6.04 -4.32 -28.37
C ARG A 59 6.31 -5.75 -27.93
N GLU A 60 7.57 -6.16 -27.96
CA GLU A 60 7.98 -7.53 -27.65
C GLU A 60 8.37 -7.67 -26.18
N VAL A 61 7.92 -8.76 -25.55
CA VAL A 61 8.24 -9.07 -24.14
C VAL A 61 9.75 -9.24 -23.94
N ALA A 62 10.46 -9.75 -24.95
CA ALA A 62 11.91 -9.89 -24.93
C ALA A 62 12.65 -8.55 -24.75
N ASP A 63 12.04 -7.45 -25.20
CA ASP A 63 12.61 -6.11 -25.16
C ASP A 63 12.19 -5.31 -23.91
N LEU A 64 11.42 -5.92 -23.00
CA LEU A 64 10.99 -5.25 -21.77
C LEU A 64 12.17 -4.84 -20.87
N GLY A 65 13.31 -5.54 -20.98
CA GLY A 65 14.57 -5.14 -20.35
C GLY A 65 15.07 -3.78 -20.83
N LEU A 66 14.95 -3.50 -22.13
CA LEU A 66 15.33 -2.21 -22.70
C LEU A 66 14.42 -1.09 -22.18
N PHE A 67 13.12 -1.37 -22.05
CA PHE A 67 12.16 -0.42 -21.47
C PHE A 67 12.51 -0.05 -20.03
N LEU A 68 12.75 -1.04 -19.18
CA LEU A 68 13.12 -0.81 -17.78
C LEU A 68 14.46 -0.07 -17.66
N GLN A 69 15.45 -0.44 -18.47
CA GLN A 69 16.76 0.21 -18.47
C GLN A 69 16.70 1.66 -18.94
N ALA A 70 15.89 1.98 -19.96
CA ALA A 70 15.77 3.32 -20.50
C ALA A 70 15.16 4.33 -19.51
N TRP A 71 14.34 3.86 -18.57
CA TRP A 71 13.74 4.68 -17.51
C TRP A 71 14.53 4.68 -16.20
N ARG A 72 15.67 3.97 -16.14
CA ARG A 72 16.52 3.92 -14.95
C ARG A 72 17.14 5.29 -14.68
N VAL A 73 17.06 5.73 -13.43
CA VAL A 73 17.79 6.91 -12.95
C VAL A 73 19.13 6.43 -12.38
N HIS A 74 20.24 6.96 -12.90
CA HIS A 74 21.57 6.60 -12.41
C HIS A 74 21.80 7.10 -10.98
N THR A 75 22.23 6.21 -10.09
CA THR A 75 22.57 6.53 -8.70
C THR A 75 24.00 6.10 -8.40
N SER A 76 24.64 6.69 -7.38
CA SER A 76 26.02 6.37 -6.99
C SER A 76 26.22 4.93 -6.51
N GLU A 77 25.15 4.26 -6.08
CA GLU A 77 25.13 2.85 -5.68
C GLU A 77 24.40 2.01 -6.74
N ASP A 78 25.02 1.81 -7.90
CA ASP A 78 24.46 0.95 -8.93
C ASP A 78 24.56 -0.53 -8.50
N THR A 79 23.54 -1.02 -7.80
CA THR A 79 23.32 -2.46 -7.62
C THR A 79 22.38 -2.97 -8.71
N GLU A 80 22.81 -4.01 -9.43
CA GLU A 80 22.00 -4.71 -10.44
C GLU A 80 20.90 -5.54 -9.75
N HIS A 81 19.82 -4.89 -9.33
CA HIS A 81 18.60 -5.56 -8.88
C HIS A 81 17.54 -5.47 -9.97
N THR A 82 17.69 -6.29 -11.01
CA THR A 82 16.61 -6.48 -12.00
C THR A 82 15.72 -7.64 -11.56
N ARG A 83 14.41 -7.40 -11.48
CA ARG A 83 13.43 -8.50 -11.45
C ARG A 83 13.64 -9.36 -12.69
N ARG A 84 13.45 -10.67 -12.57
CA ARG A 84 13.62 -11.57 -13.72
C ARG A 84 12.49 -11.30 -14.71
N ILE A 85 12.87 -10.74 -15.86
CA ILE A 85 11.95 -10.34 -16.91
C ILE A 85 11.56 -11.58 -17.72
N GLY A 86 10.26 -11.80 -17.90
CA GLY A 86 9.74 -12.91 -18.72
C GLY A 86 9.47 -14.22 -17.97
N ASP A 87 9.80 -14.32 -16.67
CA ASP A 87 9.33 -15.42 -15.83
C ASP A 87 7.82 -15.28 -15.61
N ASN A 88 7.07 -16.34 -15.92
CA ASN A 88 5.62 -16.39 -15.74
C ASN A 88 5.20 -17.74 -15.15
N CYS A 89 3.94 -17.91 -14.77
CA CYS A 89 3.43 -19.13 -14.16
C CYS A 89 3.27 -20.30 -15.17
N THR A 90 3.51 -20.07 -16.46
CA THR A 90 3.54 -21.14 -17.47
C THR A 90 4.89 -21.86 -17.46
N THR A 91 5.97 -21.12 -17.23
CA THR A 91 7.34 -21.66 -17.17
C THR A 91 7.82 -21.92 -15.74
N GLY A 92 7.27 -21.22 -14.74
CA GLY A 92 7.59 -21.35 -13.33
C GLY A 92 6.46 -21.95 -12.48
N ASP A 93 6.82 -22.51 -11.32
CA ASP A 93 5.84 -23.04 -10.37
C ASP A 93 5.21 -21.92 -9.50
N CYS A 94 3.93 -21.66 -9.76
CA CYS A 94 3.10 -20.74 -8.98
C CYS A 94 2.09 -21.46 -8.06
N SER A 95 2.19 -22.79 -7.90
CA SER A 95 1.26 -23.57 -7.08
C SER A 95 1.20 -23.07 -5.63
N THR A 96 2.35 -22.72 -5.06
CA THR A 96 2.45 -22.16 -3.70
C THR A 96 1.73 -20.81 -3.61
N CYS A 97 1.95 -19.92 -4.58
CA CYS A 97 1.28 -18.63 -4.67
C CYS A 97 -0.25 -18.77 -4.72
N LEU A 98 -0.73 -19.60 -5.64
CA LEU A 98 -2.16 -19.85 -5.82
C LEU A 98 -2.78 -20.50 -4.58
N SER A 99 -2.07 -21.44 -3.94
CA SER A 99 -2.51 -22.08 -2.71
C SER A 99 -2.73 -21.05 -1.58
N MET A 100 -1.80 -20.10 -1.42
CA MET A 100 -1.95 -19.03 -0.42
C MET A 100 -3.13 -18.10 -0.75
N LEU A 101 -3.25 -17.64 -2.00
CA LEU A 101 -4.33 -16.73 -2.39
C LEU A 101 -5.72 -17.40 -2.46
N ARG A 102 -5.79 -18.73 -2.56
CA ARG A 102 -7.05 -19.49 -2.49
C ARG A 102 -7.58 -19.67 -1.06
N GLN A 103 -6.80 -19.28 -0.04
CA GLN A 103 -7.31 -19.31 1.33
C GLN A 103 -8.49 -18.34 1.51
N ARG A 104 -9.45 -18.75 2.34
CA ARG A 104 -10.73 -18.05 2.55
C ARG A 104 -10.63 -16.53 2.80
N PRO A 105 -9.64 -15.99 3.55
CA PRO A 105 -9.57 -14.54 3.78
C PRO A 105 -9.44 -13.71 2.50
N PHE A 106 -8.81 -14.26 1.45
CA PHE A 106 -8.50 -13.52 0.22
C PHE A 106 -9.62 -13.60 -0.83
N THR A 107 -10.52 -14.58 -0.72
CA THR A 107 -11.63 -14.83 -1.66
C THR A 107 -12.46 -13.58 -2.01
N PRO A 108 -12.81 -12.68 -1.06
CA PRO A 108 -13.60 -11.49 -1.38
C PRO A 108 -12.96 -10.56 -2.43
N CYS A 109 -11.65 -10.61 -2.61
CA CYS A 109 -10.94 -9.76 -3.56
C CYS A 109 -10.76 -10.41 -4.94
N HIS A 110 -10.99 -11.72 -5.10
CA HIS A 110 -10.70 -12.44 -6.34
C HIS A 110 -11.42 -11.85 -7.57
N SER A 111 -12.63 -11.29 -7.39
CA SER A 111 -13.36 -10.62 -8.47
C SER A 111 -12.78 -9.28 -8.90
N LYS A 112 -11.90 -8.69 -8.09
CA LYS A 112 -11.23 -7.40 -8.34
C LYS A 112 -9.78 -7.60 -8.76
N VAL A 113 -9.11 -8.58 -8.17
CA VAL A 113 -7.72 -8.95 -8.46
C VAL A 113 -7.64 -10.46 -8.63
N SER A 114 -7.47 -10.93 -9.87
CA SER A 114 -7.33 -12.36 -10.16
C SER A 114 -6.08 -12.92 -9.47
N PRO A 115 -6.20 -13.99 -8.66
CA PRO A 115 -5.05 -14.69 -8.10
C PRO A 115 -4.07 -15.18 -9.16
N GLU A 116 -4.58 -15.66 -10.30
CA GLU A 116 -3.78 -16.17 -11.41
C GLU A 116 -2.91 -15.06 -12.01
N GLN A 117 -3.52 -13.93 -12.38
CA GLN A 117 -2.78 -12.79 -12.95
C GLN A 117 -1.79 -12.20 -11.94
N PHE A 118 -2.18 -12.10 -10.66
CA PHE A 118 -1.31 -11.54 -9.64
C PHE A 118 -0.11 -12.45 -9.36
N CYS A 119 -0.31 -13.77 -9.28
CA CYS A 119 0.80 -14.73 -9.16
C CYS A 119 1.71 -14.69 -10.40
N ASP A 120 1.14 -14.57 -11.60
CA ASP A 120 1.90 -14.51 -12.84
C ASP A 120 2.87 -13.32 -12.85
N VAL A 121 2.36 -12.14 -12.51
CA VAL A 121 3.13 -10.89 -12.55
C VAL A 121 4.04 -10.73 -11.34
N MET A 122 3.55 -11.00 -10.13
CA MET A 122 4.25 -10.66 -8.90
C MET A 122 5.04 -11.82 -8.32
N TRP A 123 4.61 -13.07 -8.50
CA TRP A 123 5.29 -14.22 -7.89
C TRP A 123 6.32 -14.85 -8.81
N ALA A 124 6.03 -14.99 -10.11
CA ALA A 124 6.87 -15.76 -11.01
C ALA A 124 8.31 -15.20 -11.11
N GLY A 125 8.45 -13.89 -11.33
CA GLY A 125 9.73 -13.19 -11.53
C GLY A 125 10.37 -12.53 -10.31
N ASP A 126 9.77 -12.64 -9.12
CA ASP A 126 10.24 -11.96 -7.91
C ASP A 126 10.74 -12.94 -6.84
N LEU A 127 12.06 -13.06 -6.71
CA LEU A 127 12.69 -13.92 -5.70
C LEU A 127 12.45 -13.42 -4.27
N HIS A 128 12.28 -12.10 -4.06
CA HIS A 128 11.97 -11.54 -2.75
C HIS A 128 10.63 -12.08 -2.27
N TYR A 129 9.60 -12.04 -3.10
CA TYR A 129 8.27 -12.54 -2.71
C TYR A 129 8.23 -14.05 -2.46
N LYS A 130 9.04 -14.84 -3.17
CA LYS A 130 9.18 -16.28 -2.89
C LYS A 130 9.82 -16.53 -1.52
N ALA A 131 10.83 -15.74 -1.14
CA ALA A 131 11.50 -15.81 0.15
C ALA A 131 10.68 -15.19 1.29
N HIS A 132 9.89 -14.15 0.98
CA HIS A 132 9.14 -13.33 1.91
C HIS A 132 7.64 -13.36 1.59
N GLN A 133 7.03 -14.53 1.79
CA GLN A 133 5.63 -14.81 1.44
C GLN A 133 4.63 -13.86 2.13
N CYS A 134 4.93 -13.39 3.35
CA CYS A 134 4.09 -12.43 4.05
C CYS A 134 4.08 -11.06 3.37
N ASP A 135 5.20 -10.65 2.75
CA ASP A 135 5.27 -9.39 2.01
C ASP A 135 4.47 -9.50 0.71
N PHE A 136 4.51 -10.66 0.06
CA PHE A 136 3.68 -10.98 -1.10
C PHE A 136 2.18 -10.90 -0.77
N LEU A 137 1.75 -11.51 0.33
CA LEU A 137 0.34 -11.47 0.75
C LEU A 137 -0.08 -10.06 1.16
N ALA A 138 0.78 -9.33 1.86
CA ALA A 138 0.55 -7.93 2.20
C ALA A 138 0.42 -7.06 0.94
N ALA A 139 1.22 -7.35 -0.10
CA ALA A 139 1.14 -6.68 -1.39
C ALA A 139 -0.23 -6.93 -2.08
N TYR A 140 -0.67 -8.20 -2.14
CA TYR A 140 -2.00 -8.55 -2.67
C TYR A 140 -3.12 -7.80 -1.92
N VAL A 141 -3.07 -7.80 -0.58
CA VAL A 141 -4.05 -7.13 0.27
C VAL A 141 -4.04 -5.61 0.10
N ALA A 142 -2.86 -4.99 -0.07
CA ALA A 142 -2.75 -3.57 -0.36
C ALA A 142 -3.41 -3.19 -1.71
N VAL A 143 -3.29 -4.02 -2.74
CA VAL A 143 -4.04 -3.82 -4.00
C VAL A 143 -5.55 -3.97 -3.76
N CYS A 144 -5.97 -4.97 -2.99
CA CYS A 144 -7.38 -5.18 -2.64
C CYS A 144 -8.01 -3.98 -1.90
N TYR A 145 -7.22 -3.29 -1.06
CA TYR A 145 -7.66 -2.08 -0.37
C TYR A 145 -7.97 -0.92 -1.32
N THR A 146 -7.34 -0.86 -2.50
CA THR A 146 -7.70 0.14 -3.51
C THR A 146 -9.14 -0.04 -4.03
N TYR A 147 -9.67 -1.27 -3.94
CA TYR A 147 -11.05 -1.62 -4.26
C TYR A 147 -11.99 -1.63 -3.04
N GLN A 148 -11.57 -1.09 -1.90
CA GLN A 148 -12.33 -1.10 -0.64
C GLN A 148 -12.67 -2.50 -0.12
N VAL A 149 -11.90 -3.52 -0.50
CA VAL A 149 -12.13 -4.89 -0.02
C VAL A 149 -11.35 -5.09 1.28
N CYS A 150 -12.07 -5.17 2.40
CA CYS A 150 -11.49 -5.49 3.70
C CYS A 150 -11.09 -6.97 3.77
N ILE A 151 -9.83 -7.26 4.11
CA ILE A 151 -9.28 -8.60 4.24
C ILE A 151 -8.59 -8.76 5.60
N ASN A 152 -9.17 -9.57 6.48
CA ASN A 152 -8.53 -9.94 7.75
C ASN A 152 -7.78 -11.28 7.60
N TRP A 153 -6.48 -11.20 7.29
CA TRP A 153 -5.68 -12.36 6.92
C TRP A 153 -4.56 -12.70 7.90
N ARG A 154 -4.04 -11.73 8.65
CA ARG A 154 -2.96 -11.95 9.61
C ARG A 154 -3.47 -12.65 10.87
N ARG A 155 -2.67 -13.56 11.41
CA ARG A 155 -2.95 -14.29 12.65
C ARG A 155 -1.68 -14.39 13.49
N HIS A 156 -1.81 -14.70 14.78
CA HIS A 156 -0.65 -14.86 15.67
C HIS A 156 0.38 -15.87 15.14
N ASN A 157 -0.09 -16.91 14.44
CA ASN A 157 0.72 -17.98 13.86
C ASN A 157 0.86 -17.89 12.33
N PHE A 158 0.37 -16.83 11.70
CA PHE A 158 0.43 -16.65 10.24
C PHE A 158 0.65 -15.18 9.89
N CYS A 159 1.87 -14.84 9.46
CA CYS A 159 2.28 -13.48 9.13
C CYS A 159 1.89 -12.43 10.18
N PRO A 160 2.24 -12.64 11.48
CA PRO A 160 1.82 -11.76 12.55
C PRO A 160 2.40 -10.35 12.37
N LEU A 161 1.57 -9.33 12.53
CA LEU A 161 2.00 -7.94 12.63
C LEU A 161 2.08 -7.56 14.10
N ARG A 162 3.30 -7.26 14.58
CA ARG A 162 3.53 -6.88 15.98
C ARG A 162 3.30 -5.40 16.16
N CYS A 163 2.35 -5.05 17.03
CA CYS A 163 2.08 -3.67 17.39
C CYS A 163 2.83 -3.25 18.66
N PRO A 164 3.19 -1.95 18.79
CA PRO A 164 3.71 -1.41 20.03
C PRO A 164 2.77 -1.62 21.23
N SER A 165 3.31 -1.50 22.44
CA SER A 165 2.53 -1.57 23.67
C SER A 165 1.34 -0.59 23.65
N GLY A 166 0.19 -1.03 24.16
CA GLY A 166 -1.04 -0.24 24.18
C GLY A 166 -1.80 -0.20 22.84
N ARG A 167 -1.27 -0.81 21.78
CA ARG A 167 -1.92 -0.91 20.47
C ARG A 167 -2.30 -2.34 20.12
N GLU A 168 -3.22 -2.49 19.18
CA GLU A 168 -3.64 -3.75 18.61
C GLU A 168 -3.72 -3.68 17.08
N TYR A 169 -3.45 -4.81 16.43
CA TYR A 169 -3.54 -4.91 14.98
C TYR A 169 -5.01 -4.88 14.56
N GLN A 170 -5.31 -4.04 13.58
CA GLN A 170 -6.59 -4.03 12.90
C GLN A 170 -6.36 -4.08 11.40
N ALA A 171 -7.01 -5.03 10.73
CA ALA A 171 -6.81 -5.28 9.30
C ALA A 171 -7.39 -4.15 8.44
N CYS A 172 -8.51 -3.56 8.85
CA CYS A 172 -9.26 -2.62 8.04
C CYS A 172 -9.58 -1.37 8.85
N VAL A 173 -8.69 -0.38 8.76
CA VAL A 173 -8.77 0.91 9.44
C VAL A 173 -9.00 1.97 8.39
N SER A 174 -10.05 2.77 8.59
CA SER A 174 -10.32 3.96 7.79
C SER A 174 -9.40 5.09 8.25
N THR A 175 -8.59 5.64 7.35
CA THR A 175 -7.42 6.46 7.72
C THR A 175 -7.76 7.85 8.26
N CYS A 176 -8.96 8.36 8.03
CA CYS A 176 -9.36 9.72 8.45
C CYS A 176 -10.49 9.73 9.49
N THR A 177 -10.84 8.57 10.06
CA THR A 177 -11.74 8.45 11.23
C THR A 177 -10.98 8.15 12.51
N THR A 178 -9.64 8.31 12.52
CA THR A 178 -8.84 8.05 13.72
C THR A 178 -9.23 9.03 14.81
N ARG A 179 -9.78 8.49 15.90
CA ARG A 179 -10.16 9.27 17.07
C ARG A 179 -8.90 9.67 17.82
N THR A 180 -8.75 10.98 18.02
CA THR A 180 -7.71 11.60 18.81
C THR A 180 -8.33 12.51 19.87
N CYS A 181 -7.55 12.94 20.86
CA CYS A 181 -8.01 13.96 21.79
C CYS A 181 -8.29 15.30 21.10
N GLN A 182 -7.62 15.61 19.99
CA GLN A 182 -7.71 16.88 19.28
C GLN A 182 -8.95 17.01 18.39
N ASN A 183 -9.52 15.91 17.90
CA ASN A 183 -10.70 15.89 17.04
C ASN A 183 -11.94 15.32 17.74
N ARG A 184 -12.01 15.42 19.08
CA ARG A 184 -13.08 14.83 19.89
C ARG A 184 -14.49 15.30 19.51
N GLU A 185 -14.61 16.55 19.09
CA GLU A 185 -15.89 17.16 18.73
C GLU A 185 -16.38 16.78 17.32
N PHE A 186 -15.52 16.18 16.48
CA PHE A 186 -15.76 15.98 15.05
C PHE A 186 -15.63 14.51 14.60
N TYR A 187 -15.84 13.55 15.51
CA TYR A 187 -15.63 12.12 15.20
C TYR A 187 -16.47 11.57 14.03
N GLU A 188 -17.57 12.23 13.67
CA GLU A 188 -18.52 11.77 12.64
C GLU A 188 -18.43 12.54 11.31
N GLU A 189 -17.61 13.59 11.21
CA GLU A 189 -17.70 14.55 10.09
C GLU A 189 -16.84 14.21 8.85
N THR A 190 -16.17 13.06 8.81
CA THR A 190 -15.26 12.71 7.70
C THR A 190 -15.69 11.46 6.92
N THR A 191 -16.12 11.66 5.68
CA THR A 191 -16.17 10.59 4.67
C THR A 191 -14.75 10.22 4.25
N CYS A 192 -14.34 9.00 4.58
CA CYS A 192 -13.04 8.44 4.19
C CYS A 192 -13.19 7.38 3.11
N SER A 193 -12.35 7.46 2.09
CA SER A 193 -12.35 6.56 0.94
C SER A 193 -11.18 5.57 0.95
N HIS A 194 -10.40 5.47 2.02
CA HIS A 194 -9.21 4.61 2.06
C HIS A 194 -9.20 3.74 3.30
N ILE A 195 -8.97 2.44 3.08
CA ILE A 195 -8.79 1.43 4.12
C ILE A 195 -7.36 0.91 4.12
N ARG A 196 -6.83 0.58 5.29
CA ARG A 196 -5.52 -0.06 5.44
C ARG A 196 -5.44 -0.93 6.67
N GLU A 197 -4.42 -1.78 6.73
CA GLU A 197 -4.03 -2.39 7.99
C GLU A 197 -3.16 -1.46 8.83
N GLU A 198 -3.40 -1.45 10.14
CA GLU A 198 -2.72 -0.55 11.06
C GLU A 198 -2.72 -1.07 12.51
N CYS A 199 -1.79 -0.55 13.31
CA CYS A 199 -1.81 -0.69 14.76
C CYS A 199 -2.61 0.47 15.38
N VAL A 200 -3.82 0.18 15.81
CA VAL A 200 -4.73 1.14 16.45
C VAL A 200 -4.60 1.08 17.97
N CYS A 201 -5.02 2.14 18.65
CA CYS A 201 -5.16 2.10 20.10
C CYS A 201 -6.19 1.03 20.49
N ARG A 202 -5.91 0.30 21.58
CA ARG A 202 -6.82 -0.75 22.06
C ARG A 202 -8.19 -0.19 22.38
N SER A 203 -9.20 -1.03 22.22
CA SER A 203 -10.58 -0.73 22.64
C SER A 203 -10.62 -0.03 24.01
N GLY A 204 -11.30 1.13 24.05
CA GLY A 204 -11.37 2.00 25.24
C GLY A 204 -10.29 3.09 25.34
N THR A 205 -9.33 3.13 24.40
CA THR A 205 -8.31 4.18 24.32
C THR A 205 -8.30 4.83 22.94
N ILE A 206 -7.85 6.08 22.88
CA ILE A 206 -7.72 6.88 21.67
C ILE A 206 -6.32 7.47 21.59
N LEU A 207 -5.94 7.91 20.39
CA LEU A 207 -4.63 8.49 20.18
C LEU A 207 -4.56 9.87 20.84
N HIS A 208 -3.50 10.16 21.57
CA HIS A 208 -3.40 11.46 22.24
C HIS A 208 -3.32 12.63 21.23
N ARG A 209 -2.50 12.50 20.18
CA ARG A 209 -2.39 13.42 19.03
C ARG A 209 -2.08 12.62 17.77
N ALA A 210 -2.35 13.14 16.57
CA ALA A 210 -2.18 12.41 15.31
C ALA A 210 -0.78 11.78 15.10
N ASP A 211 0.26 12.41 15.64
CA ASP A 211 1.67 12.02 15.58
C ASP A 211 2.17 11.34 16.87
N SER A 212 1.32 11.19 17.89
CA SER A 212 1.69 10.66 19.19
C SER A 212 1.81 9.14 19.19
N THR A 213 2.74 8.61 19.97
CA THR A 213 2.83 7.17 20.25
C THR A 213 1.85 6.74 21.34
N TYR A 214 1.30 7.68 22.13
CA TYR A 214 0.49 7.39 23.30
C TYR A 214 -0.98 7.12 22.97
N CYS A 215 -1.50 6.02 23.52
CA CYS A 215 -2.91 5.71 23.58
C CYS A 215 -3.41 5.98 25.00
N VAL A 216 -4.42 6.83 25.13
CA VAL A 216 -4.94 7.32 26.41
C VAL A 216 -6.46 7.15 26.47
N THR A 217 -7.03 7.15 27.68
CA THR A 217 -8.49 7.24 27.82
C THR A 217 -8.97 8.65 27.48
N GLU A 218 -10.26 8.83 27.17
CA GLU A 218 -10.79 10.17 26.89
C GLU A 218 -10.65 11.13 28.08
N GLU A 219 -10.67 10.61 29.31
CA GLU A 219 -10.49 11.38 30.55
C GLU A 219 -9.06 11.92 30.71
N GLN A 220 -8.09 11.31 30.01
CA GLN A 220 -6.68 11.70 30.02
C GLN A 220 -6.34 12.68 28.89
N CYS A 221 -7.32 13.13 28.10
CA CYS A 221 -7.12 14.12 27.04
C CYS A 221 -6.92 15.56 27.54
N VAL A 222 -6.70 15.77 28.84
CA VAL A 222 -6.83 17.09 29.49
C VAL A 222 -5.55 17.90 29.39
N CYS A 223 -4.39 17.31 29.69
CA CYS A 223 -3.14 18.05 29.82
C CYS A 223 -2.00 17.37 29.05
N THR A 224 -1.12 18.20 28.50
CA THR A 224 0.15 17.78 27.93
C THR A 224 1.27 18.53 28.61
N ASP A 225 2.32 17.84 29.02
CA ASP A 225 3.50 18.52 29.56
C ASP A 225 4.32 19.22 28.46
N ASN A 226 5.40 19.88 28.88
CA ASN A 226 6.30 20.61 27.99
C ASN A 226 7.01 19.70 26.97
N GLU A 227 7.08 18.40 27.21
CA GLU A 227 7.65 17.40 26.30
C GLU A 227 6.58 16.79 25.37
N GLY A 228 5.32 17.21 25.50
CA GLY A 228 4.20 16.72 24.70
C GLY A 228 3.62 15.38 25.17
N SER A 229 4.03 14.89 26.34
CA SER A 229 3.50 13.67 26.94
C SER A 229 2.15 13.94 27.64
N PRO A 230 1.17 13.03 27.54
CA PRO A 230 -0.12 13.17 28.20
C PRO A 230 0.03 13.09 29.72
N ARG A 231 -0.72 13.94 30.44
CA ARG A 231 -0.78 13.98 31.91
C ARG A 231 -2.22 13.85 32.40
N ALA A 232 -2.40 13.09 33.48
CA ALA A 232 -3.71 12.98 34.11
C ALA A 232 -4.03 14.25 34.92
N PRO A 233 -5.32 14.57 35.13
CA PRO A 233 -5.70 15.67 36.02
C PRO A 233 -5.12 15.49 37.43
N GLY A 234 -4.29 16.44 37.88
CA GLY A 234 -3.68 16.42 39.21
C GLY A 234 -2.25 15.86 39.28
N GLU A 235 -1.64 15.49 38.16
CA GLU A 235 -0.20 15.22 38.02
C GLU A 235 0.65 16.49 37.90
#